data_AF-A0A6A4I8H4-F1
#
_entry.id   AF-A0A6A4I8H4-F1
#
_cell.length_a   1.000
_cell.length_b   1.000
_cell.length_c   1.000
_cell.angle_alpha   90.00
_cell.angle_beta   90.00
_cell.angle_gamma   90.00
#
_symmetry.space_group_name_H-M   'P 1'
#
loop_
_entity.id
_entity.type
_entity.pdbx_description
1 polymer ?
#
loop_
_entity_poly.entity_id
_entity_poly.type
_entity_poly.pdbx_seq_one_letter_code
_entity_poly.pdbx_strand_id
1 'polypeptide(L)'
;AKHAVWTDADLDCLLEFLLQNKSRAGDGGSFTNTVFNEAAIECNKIRTQGAVKTGKMVKNKWSSSLCPTWKICRTIDDCSGLGGFDTDTGAHVTPESEPMWEDLLRSNPTVLPYKYTGWKYWDKMKEILGSPPP
;
A
#
# COMPACT_ATOMS: atom_id res chain seq x y z
N ALA A 1 0.16 27.37 1.02
CA ALA A 1 1.12 26.60 1.84
C ALA A 1 1.82 25.59 0.94
N LYS A 2 3.12 25.31 1.13
CA LYS A 2 3.78 24.23 0.37
C LYS A 2 3.28 22.88 0.93
N HIS A 3 2.67 22.06 0.08
CA HIS A 3 2.27 20.70 0.46
C HIS A 3 3.45 19.74 0.30
N ALA A 4 3.46 18.62 1.02
CA ALA A 4 4.42 17.56 0.69
C ALA A 4 4.05 16.95 -0.65
N VAL A 5 5.09 16.70 -1.43
CA VAL A 5 5.03 15.86 -2.62
C VAL A 5 5.63 14.52 -2.23
N TRP A 6 4.94 13.43 -2.57
CA TRP A 6 5.38 12.06 -2.37
C TRP A 6 5.78 11.50 -3.72
N THR A 7 7.08 11.55 -4.00
CA THR A 7 7.65 10.89 -5.19
C THR A 7 7.75 9.38 -4.95
N ASP A 8 8.00 8.63 -6.01
CA ASP A 8 8.25 7.19 -5.89
C ASP A 8 9.44 6.89 -4.98
N ALA A 9 10.54 7.64 -5.12
CA ALA A 9 11.71 7.49 -4.25
C ALA A 9 11.37 7.73 -2.76
N ASP A 10 10.49 8.69 -2.45
CA ASP A 10 10.02 8.91 -1.08
C ASP A 10 9.24 7.72 -0.54
N LEU A 11 8.41 7.08 -1.38
CA LEU A 11 7.60 5.93 -0.98
C LEU A 11 8.45 4.66 -0.86
N ASP A 12 9.40 4.45 -1.76
CA ASP A 12 10.38 3.38 -1.67
C ASP A 12 11.18 3.49 -0.37
N CYS A 13 11.68 4.69 -0.05
CA CYS A 13 12.39 4.94 1.21
C CYS A 13 11.50 4.72 2.44
N LEU A 14 10.25 5.17 2.41
CA LEU A 14 9.32 4.97 3.51
C LEU A 14 9.06 3.48 3.75
N LEU A 15 8.71 2.74 2.70
CA LEU A 15 8.37 1.32 2.83
C LEU A 15 9.60 0.49 3.22
N GLU A 16 10.77 0.81 2.70
CA GLU A 16 12.03 0.16 3.10
C GLU A 16 12.32 0.39 4.59
N PHE A 17 12.18 1.63 5.06
CA PHE A 17 12.36 1.95 6.47
C PHE A 17 11.37 1.19 7.36
N LEU A 18 10.09 1.15 6.98
CA LEU A 18 9.07 0.43 7.74
C LEU A 18 9.31 -1.08 7.75
N LEU A 19 9.79 -1.64 6.63
CA LEU A 19 10.13 -3.06 6.54
C LEU A 19 11.27 -3.43 7.48
N GLN A 20 12.35 -2.65 7.48
CA GLN A 20 13.49 -2.84 8.39
C GLN A 20 13.08 -2.69 9.88
N ASN A 21 12.02 -1.94 10.14
CA ASN A 21 11.47 -1.70 11.47
C ASN A 21 10.19 -2.52 11.75
N LYS A 22 9.88 -3.56 10.95
CA LYS A 22 8.62 -4.31 11.07
C LYS A 22 8.42 -4.97 12.43
N SER A 23 9.51 -5.36 13.11
CA SER A 23 9.48 -5.91 14.47
C SER A 23 8.99 -4.92 15.53
N ARG A 24 8.94 -3.62 15.21
CA ARG A 24 8.42 -2.54 16.04
C ARG A 24 6.95 -2.22 15.74
N ALA A 25 6.33 -2.91 14.77
CA ALA A 25 4.91 -2.80 14.50
C ALA A 25 4.12 -3.66 15.49
N GLY A 26 2.97 -3.16 15.94
CA GLY A 26 1.92 -4.02 16.48
C GLY A 26 1.15 -4.75 15.37
N ASP A 27 0.11 -5.47 15.77
CA ASP A 27 -0.75 -6.24 14.86
C ASP A 27 -1.23 -5.40 13.66
N GLY A 28 -1.15 -5.99 12.46
CA GLY A 28 -1.62 -5.37 11.22
C GLY A 28 -0.83 -4.13 10.79
N GLY A 29 0.46 -4.02 11.15
CA GLY A 29 1.31 -2.89 10.73
C GLY A 29 1.04 -1.59 11.48
N SER A 30 0.64 -1.70 12.76
CA SER A 30 0.41 -0.54 13.62
C SER A 30 1.74 0.01 14.15
N PHE A 31 2.33 0.97 13.44
CA PHE A 31 3.57 1.65 13.85
C PHE A 31 3.30 2.84 14.78
N THR A 32 4.22 3.09 15.71
CA THR A 32 4.13 4.21 16.65
C THR A 32 4.50 5.55 16.00
N ASN A 33 4.10 6.66 16.63
CA ASN A 33 4.51 8.01 16.18
C ASN A 33 6.04 8.17 16.16
N THR A 34 6.77 7.47 17.05
CA THR A 34 8.23 7.46 17.07
C THR A 34 8.80 6.89 15.78
N VAL A 35 8.33 5.73 15.34
CA VAL A 35 8.74 5.12 14.05
C VAL A 35 8.45 6.06 12.89
N PHE A 36 7.28 6.71 12.88
CA PHE A 36 6.94 7.66 11.80
C PHE A 36 7.79 8.92 11.81
N ASN A 37 8.21 9.42 12.98
CA ASN A 37 9.13 10.56 13.07
C ASN A 37 10.52 10.18 12.53
N GLU A 38 11.03 9.00 12.87
CA GLU A 38 12.29 8.48 12.34
C GLU A 38 12.23 8.28 10.81
N ALA A 39 11.16 7.67 10.31
CA ALA A 39 10.92 7.51 8.88
C ALA A 39 10.88 8.86 8.15
N ALA A 40 10.32 9.90 8.78
CA ALA A 40 10.30 11.25 8.22
C ALA A 40 11.72 11.82 8.06
N ILE A 41 12.61 11.57 9.03
CA ILE A 41 14.01 12.00 8.96
C ILE A 41 14.67 11.35 7.74
N GLU A 42 14.52 10.03 7.56
CA GLU A 42 15.09 9.32 6.41
C GLU A 42 14.54 9.81 5.07
N CYS A 43 13.21 9.93 4.93
CA CYS A 43 12.60 10.43 3.70
C CYS A 43 13.06 11.86 3.37
N ASN A 44 13.33 12.70 4.37
CA ASN A 44 13.81 14.06 4.12
C ASN A 44 15.27 14.12 3.63
N LYS A 45 16.09 13.09 3.88
CA LYS A 45 17.47 13.01 3.34
C LYS A 45 17.48 12.90 1.81
N ILE A 46 16.48 12.23 1.24
CA ILE A 46 16.35 12.01 -0.21
C ILE A 46 15.32 12.93 -0.89
N ARG A 47 14.65 13.80 -0.12
CA ARG A 47 13.57 14.66 -0.61
C ARG A 47 14.08 15.65 -1.65
N THR A 48 13.54 15.56 -2.86
CA THR A 48 13.84 16.49 -3.96
C THR A 48 12.76 17.56 -4.18
N GLN A 49 11.52 17.32 -3.72
CA GLN A 49 10.36 18.18 -3.98
C GLN A 49 9.44 18.34 -2.76
N GLY A 50 8.59 19.37 -2.81
CA GLY A 50 7.57 19.64 -1.79
C GLY A 50 8.11 20.09 -0.43
N ALA A 51 7.20 20.26 0.53
CA ALA A 51 7.55 20.59 1.91
C ALA A 51 8.27 19.45 2.64
N VAL A 52 9.02 19.81 3.69
CA VAL A 52 9.63 18.86 4.63
C VAL A 52 8.55 17.96 5.21
N LYS A 53 8.78 16.65 5.12
CA LYS A 53 7.85 15.64 5.63
C LYS A 53 7.95 15.60 7.15
N THR A 54 6.82 15.64 7.85
CA THR A 54 6.74 15.43 9.31
C THR A 54 6.28 14.01 9.60
N GLY A 55 6.53 13.50 10.81
CA GLY A 55 6.00 12.17 11.18
C GLY A 55 4.48 12.07 11.08
N LYS A 56 3.74 13.17 11.32
CA LYS A 56 2.28 13.22 11.06
C LYS A 56 1.96 13.00 9.58
N MET A 57 2.73 13.59 8.68
CA MET A 57 2.51 13.43 7.24
C MET A 57 2.88 12.02 6.75
N VAL A 58 3.96 11.44 7.29
CA VAL A 58 4.33 10.04 7.05
C VAL A 58 3.24 9.10 7.54
N LYS A 59 2.77 9.27 8.78
CA LYS A 59 1.65 8.50 9.35
C LYS A 59 0.41 8.59 8.47
N ASN A 60 0.04 9.79 8.04
CA ASN A 60 -1.11 9.99 7.16
C ASN A 60 -0.91 9.28 5.81
N LYS A 61 0.29 9.31 5.23
CA LYS A 61 0.58 8.60 3.98
C LYS A 61 0.45 7.08 4.15
N TRP A 62 0.96 6.53 5.26
CA TRP A 62 0.79 5.14 5.63
C TRP A 62 -0.68 4.75 5.82
N SER A 63 -1.37 5.40 6.77
CA SER A 63 -2.70 5.00 7.22
C SER A 63 -3.83 5.36 6.25
N SER A 64 -3.69 6.45 5.49
CA SER A 64 -4.77 7.01 4.67
C SER A 64 -4.58 6.76 3.17
N SER A 65 -3.44 6.19 2.76
CA SER A 65 -3.17 5.92 1.34
C SER A 65 -2.59 4.54 1.12
N LEU A 66 -1.47 4.17 1.76
CA LEU A 66 -0.82 2.88 1.53
C LEU A 66 -1.65 1.71 2.06
N CYS A 67 -2.03 1.72 3.34
CA CYS A 67 -2.83 0.63 3.92
C CYS A 67 -4.21 0.46 3.26
N PRO A 68 -4.99 1.52 2.96
CA PRO A 68 -6.24 1.38 2.23
C PRO A 68 -6.05 0.78 0.83
N THR A 69 -5.01 1.20 0.10
CA THR A 69 -4.70 0.63 -1.23
C THR A 69 -4.37 -0.85 -1.13
N TRP A 70 -3.55 -1.25 -0.15
CA TRP A 70 -3.25 -2.66 0.09
C TRP A 70 -4.51 -3.47 0.40
N LYS A 71 -5.44 -2.95 1.21
CA LYS A 71 -6.71 -3.65 1.51
C LYS A 71 -7.57 -3.85 0.26
N ILE A 72 -7.58 -2.89 -0.66
CA ILE A 72 -8.27 -3.03 -1.95
C ILE A 72 -7.63 -4.14 -2.78
N CYS A 73 -6.31 -4.09 -2.97
CA CYS A 73 -5.56 -5.11 -3.72
C CYS A 73 -5.73 -6.50 -3.10
N ARG A 74 -5.74 -6.58 -1.77
CA ARG A 74 -5.98 -7.81 -1.02
C ARG A 74 -7.40 -8.34 -1.20
N THR A 75 -8.40 -7.48 -1.29
CA THR A 75 -9.79 -7.93 -1.53
C THR A 75 -9.91 -8.62 -2.91
N ILE A 76 -9.11 -8.17 -3.88
CA ILE A 76 -8.99 -8.84 -5.18
C ILE A 76 -8.23 -10.17 -5.03
N ASP A 77 -7.10 -10.16 -4.32
CA ASP A 77 -6.27 -11.35 -4.09
C ASP A 77 -7.03 -12.49 -3.38
N ASP A 78 -7.84 -12.12 -2.38
CA ASP A 78 -8.69 -13.03 -1.60
C ASP A 78 -9.96 -13.47 -2.38
N CYS A 79 -10.25 -12.88 -3.55
CA CYS A 79 -11.44 -13.20 -4.33
C CYS A 79 -11.24 -14.50 -5.13
N SER A 80 -11.89 -15.56 -4.66
CA SER A 80 -11.88 -16.87 -5.32
C SER A 80 -12.36 -16.76 -6.77
N GLY A 81 -11.57 -17.31 -7.70
CA GLY A 81 -11.89 -17.33 -9.13
C GLY A 81 -11.26 -16.20 -9.95
N LEU A 82 -10.66 -15.17 -9.35
CA LEU A 82 -9.94 -14.11 -10.08
C LEU A 82 -8.47 -14.45 -10.40
N GLY A 83 -7.90 -15.48 -9.77
CA GLY A 83 -6.49 -15.88 -10.00
C GLY A 83 -5.45 -15.14 -9.17
N GLY A 84 -5.87 -14.20 -8.32
CA GLY A 84 -5.01 -13.43 -7.39
C GLY A 84 -4.74 -12.00 -7.86
N PHE A 85 -3.93 -11.26 -7.08
CA PHE A 85 -3.48 -9.92 -7.43
C PHE A 85 -2.00 -9.91 -7.85
N ASP A 86 -1.73 -9.39 -9.04
CA ASP A 86 -0.40 -9.25 -9.62
C ASP A 86 0.12 -7.80 -9.53
N THR A 87 1.42 -7.67 -9.29
CA THR A 87 2.09 -6.38 -9.08
C THR A 87 2.11 -5.50 -10.34
N ASP A 88 2.06 -6.09 -11.53
CA ASP A 88 2.11 -5.37 -12.81
C ASP A 88 0.71 -5.23 -13.44
N THR A 89 -0.11 -6.28 -13.35
CA THR A 89 -1.38 -6.40 -14.08
C THR A 89 -2.63 -6.35 -13.22
N GLY A 90 -2.49 -6.30 -11.88
CA GLY A 90 -3.62 -6.21 -10.96
C GLY A 90 -4.42 -7.50 -10.92
N ALA A 91 -5.74 -7.41 -11.09
CA ALA A 91 -6.61 -8.59 -11.12
C ALA A 91 -6.44 -9.46 -12.37
N HIS A 92 -5.90 -8.90 -13.47
CA HIS A 92 -5.71 -9.60 -14.75
C HIS A 92 -6.96 -10.37 -15.23
N VAL A 93 -8.13 -9.72 -15.20
CA VAL A 93 -9.42 -10.38 -15.46
C VAL A 93 -9.49 -10.97 -16.88
N THR A 94 -9.75 -12.26 -16.96
CA THR A 94 -9.97 -13.04 -18.20
C THR A 94 -11.47 -13.17 -18.50
N PRO A 95 -11.88 -13.60 -19.72
CA PRO A 95 -13.28 -13.89 -20.02
C PRO A 95 -13.92 -14.89 -19.04
N GLU A 96 -13.14 -15.85 -18.56
CA GLU A 96 -13.57 -16.85 -17.59
C GLU A 96 -13.81 -16.25 -16.20
N SER A 97 -13.01 -15.24 -15.81
CA SER A 97 -13.08 -14.60 -14.50
C SER A 97 -13.94 -13.33 -14.44
N GLU A 98 -14.48 -12.88 -15.57
CA GLU A 98 -15.30 -11.67 -15.67
C GLU A 98 -16.55 -11.70 -14.77
N PRO A 99 -17.32 -12.79 -14.66
CA PRO A 99 -18.50 -12.82 -13.78
C PRO A 99 -18.13 -12.57 -12.30
N MET A 100 -17.03 -13.17 -11.83
CA MET A 100 -16.54 -12.98 -10.47
C MET A 100 -16.04 -11.54 -10.25
N TRP A 101 -15.42 -10.96 -11.28
CA TRP A 101 -15.03 -9.55 -11.23
C TRP A 101 -16.24 -8.62 -11.13
N GLU A 102 -17.30 -8.87 -11.90
CA GLU A 102 -18.53 -8.06 -11.85
C GLU A 102 -19.20 -8.11 -10.48
N ASP A 103 -19.25 -9.29 -9.84
CA ASP A 103 -19.79 -9.46 -8.49
C ASP A 103 -18.91 -8.77 -7.43
N LEU A 104 -17.59 -8.89 -7.55
CA LEU A 104 -16.65 -8.18 -6.68
C LEU A 104 -16.79 -6.66 -6.83
N LEU A 105 -16.84 -6.16 -8.07
CA LEU A 105 -16.97 -4.73 -8.38
C LEU A 105 -18.29 -4.16 -7.85
N ARG A 106 -19.38 -4.92 -7.95
CA ARG A 106 -20.70 -4.54 -7.41
C ARG A 106 -20.66 -4.39 -5.89
N SER A 107 -19.92 -5.26 -5.21
CA SER A 107 -19.80 -5.27 -3.75
C SER A 107 -18.76 -4.28 -3.23
N ASN A 108 -17.68 -4.05 -3.99
CA ASN A 108 -16.56 -3.20 -3.64
C ASN A 108 -16.11 -2.33 -4.82
N PRO A 109 -16.82 -1.23 -5.16
CA PRO A 109 -16.49 -0.41 -6.33
C PRO A 109 -15.08 0.18 -6.36
N THR A 110 -14.41 0.24 -5.20
CA THR A 110 -13.03 0.73 -5.04
C THR A 110 -11.99 -0.14 -5.74
N VAL A 111 -12.32 -1.38 -6.11
CA VAL A 111 -11.43 -2.28 -6.86
C VAL A 111 -11.27 -1.87 -8.32
N LEU A 112 -12.19 -1.08 -8.88
CA LEU A 112 -12.25 -0.74 -10.31
C LEU A 112 -10.89 -0.33 -10.94
N PRO A 113 -10.08 0.54 -10.31
CA PRO A 113 -8.81 0.97 -10.91
C PRO A 113 -7.81 -0.17 -11.14
N TYR A 114 -7.98 -1.29 -10.44
CA TYR A 114 -7.05 -2.41 -10.39
C TYR A 114 -7.48 -3.62 -11.24
N LYS A 115 -8.47 -3.46 -12.13
CA LYS A 115 -8.88 -4.54 -13.05
C LYS A 115 -7.71 -5.04 -13.92
N TYR A 116 -6.93 -4.09 -14.45
CA TYR A 116 -5.81 -4.32 -15.36
C TYR A 116 -4.58 -3.47 -15.02
N THR A 117 -4.54 -2.94 -13.80
CA THR A 117 -3.44 -2.10 -13.32
C THR A 117 -2.95 -2.69 -12.02
N GLY A 118 -1.69 -3.12 -12.00
CA GLY A 118 -1.05 -3.57 -10.78
C GLY A 118 -0.69 -2.42 -9.83
N TRP A 119 -0.09 -2.79 -8.70
CA TRP A 119 0.42 -1.83 -7.75
C TRP A 119 1.81 -2.26 -7.28
N LYS A 120 2.84 -1.54 -7.72
CA LYS A 120 4.26 -1.89 -7.48
C LYS A 120 4.66 -2.09 -6.00
N TYR A 121 3.87 -1.58 -5.05
CA TYR A 121 4.13 -1.74 -3.62
C TYR A 121 3.42 -2.95 -3.00
N TRP A 122 2.67 -3.74 -3.78
CA TRP A 122 1.89 -4.89 -3.34
C TRP A 122 2.72 -5.88 -2.52
N ASP A 123 3.81 -6.40 -3.09
CA ASP A 123 4.66 -7.40 -2.43
C ASP A 123 5.34 -6.85 -1.17
N LYS A 124 5.87 -5.62 -1.24
CA LYS A 124 6.51 -4.98 -0.09
C LYS A 124 5.49 -4.73 1.04
N MET A 125 4.27 -4.34 0.71
CA MET A 125 3.19 -4.17 1.70
C MET A 125 2.76 -5.50 2.32
N LYS A 126 2.68 -6.59 1.55
CA LYS A 126 2.46 -7.95 2.09
C LYS A 126 3.54 -8.33 3.09
N GLU A 127 4.81 -8.02 2.81
CA GLU A 127 5.91 -8.32 3.72
C GLU A 127 5.86 -7.51 5.02
N ILE A 128 5.49 -6.22 4.94
CA ILE A 128 5.39 -5.33 6.11
C ILE A 128 4.20 -5.70 6.99
N LEU A 129 3.04 -5.97 6.39
CA LEU A 129 1.79 -6.22 7.11
C LEU A 129 1.62 -7.68 7.54
N GLY A 130 2.45 -8.57 6.99
CA GLY A 130 2.32 -10.01 7.14
C GLY A 130 1.13 -10.57 6.35
N SER A 131 1.16 -11.90 6.13
CA SER A 131 -0.11 -12.64 6.01
C SER A 131 -0.70 -12.74 7.42
N PRO A 132 -2.01 -12.50 7.64
CA PRO A 132 -2.59 -12.84 8.93
C PRO A 132 -2.42 -14.35 9.16
N PRO A 133 -2.45 -14.81 10.43
CA PRO A 133 -2.49 -16.24 10.69
C PRO A 133 -3.67 -16.86 9.92
N PRO A 134 -3.52 -18.11 9.45
CA PRO A 134 -4.62 -18.85 8.82
C PRO A 134 -5.87 -18.88 9.70
#